data_AF-A0AAQ4FCF5-F1
#
_entry.id   AF-A0AAQ4FCF5-F1
#
_cell.length_a   1.000
_cell.length_b   1.000
_cell.length_c   1.000
_cell.angle_alpha   90.00
_cell.angle_beta   90.00
_cell.angle_gamma   90.00
#
_symmetry.space_group_name_H-M   'P 1'
#
loop_
_entity.id
_entity.type
_entity.pdbx_description
1 polymer ?
#
loop_
_entity_poly.entity_id
_entity_poly.type
_entity_poly.pdbx_seq_one_letter_code
_entity_poly.pdbx_strand_id
1 'polypeptide(L)'
;MYDRVLSAIGSVAWNLSNHDTPTSSVQKRVATLVASCIELPKSSLGSLKWFMAEHYLPWPETSRKDLLDILLDLSGNYNFHLWFQIRVDQSRDRSKTEEPLLKMGPSSTFRVWIALIRTFGIQPRGTTQSLQYQKYVRNMLRLFDATESRADELLSTIEEMNRLTVAVLGPAMADPEQRTLRMSVRNFTDILTPGISASRWVLLLNEYFIWAGRFSAETMVQVENPDLFRALVYLLRLNTEMREAMTLSLGLRVVTELGWMADRRISAATLELMGLPSSAHTRRCLVQVESSAGIAWLSLFPRNRGAAALVEDVRDALIDVVMRHTRTSFDLRARSDDAQLDDESFFANALPDTTFGPSFFDSWMNMTNSRWQLQEPNLTNILKPGSAISQRWSFHSALTTSDEYFLFPLFHPDLPLATNYGGAGRLIADEVLRGLFYELLASDQQQLSYDYIAHPNESAPTQPQPEWSPHSVDTEALLVALKAYRLGFLRHSNSTEENNSTVEEDRLFFFASCYALCSSDDYVGELYGDASRRCNMPAAALPEFRAAFQCGNQNDLD
;
A
#
# COMPACT_ATOMS: atom_id res chain seq x y z
N MET A 1 -14.54 9.75 -11.00
CA MET A 1 -15.37 9.53 -9.80
C MET A 1 -14.57 9.78 -8.53
N TYR A 2 -13.42 9.13 -8.37
CA TYR A 2 -12.49 9.30 -7.25
C TYR A 2 -12.20 10.77 -6.90
N ASP A 3 -11.91 11.64 -7.88
CA ASP A 3 -11.67 13.06 -7.63
C ASP A 3 -12.83 13.81 -6.96
N ARG A 4 -14.08 13.41 -7.23
CA ARG A 4 -15.26 14.03 -6.59
C ARG A 4 -15.39 13.59 -5.13
N VAL A 5 -15.13 12.31 -4.86
CA VAL A 5 -15.13 11.76 -3.50
C VAL A 5 -14.04 12.45 -2.67
N LEU A 6 -12.84 12.54 -3.21
CA LEU A 6 -11.72 13.24 -2.58
C LEU A 6 -12.01 14.71 -2.32
N SER A 7 -12.62 15.42 -3.27
CA SER A 7 -13.03 16.81 -3.08
C SER A 7 -14.11 16.96 -1.99
N ALA A 8 -15.02 15.99 -1.89
CA ALA A 8 -16.04 15.97 -0.85
C ALA A 8 -15.40 15.72 0.53
N ILE A 9 -14.47 14.77 0.64
CA ILE A 9 -13.71 14.51 1.88
C ILE A 9 -12.94 15.76 2.31
N GLY A 10 -12.26 16.44 1.38
CA GLY A 10 -11.58 17.70 1.67
C GLY A 10 -12.52 18.77 2.22
N SER A 11 -13.74 18.86 1.69
CA SER A 11 -14.76 19.80 2.16
C SER A 11 -15.31 19.42 3.55
N VAL A 12 -15.52 18.12 3.80
CA VAL A 12 -15.94 17.60 5.11
C VAL A 12 -14.87 17.89 6.15
N ALA A 13 -13.62 17.52 5.86
CA ALA A 13 -12.49 17.78 6.75
C ALA A 13 -12.33 19.28 7.06
N TRP A 14 -12.47 20.14 6.06
CA TRP A 14 -12.44 21.59 6.25
C TRP A 14 -13.54 22.10 7.20
N ASN A 15 -14.75 21.58 7.06
CA ASN A 15 -15.86 21.98 7.92
C ASN A 15 -15.66 21.46 9.36
N LEU A 16 -15.19 20.21 9.51
CA LEU A 16 -14.92 19.61 10.82
C LEU A 16 -13.75 20.29 11.54
N SER A 17 -12.75 20.80 10.81
CA SER A 17 -11.61 21.48 11.42
C SER A 17 -11.93 22.89 11.90
N ASN A 18 -12.84 23.59 11.23
CA ASN A 18 -13.08 25.03 11.45
C ASN A 18 -14.38 25.36 12.21
N HIS A 19 -15.30 24.42 12.38
CA HIS A 19 -16.57 24.65 13.08
C HIS A 19 -16.65 23.86 14.39
N ASP A 20 -17.32 24.43 15.39
CA ASP A 20 -17.68 23.79 16.66
C ASP A 20 -18.80 22.74 16.47
N THR A 21 -18.64 21.87 15.47
CA THR A 21 -19.52 20.72 15.29
C THR A 21 -19.19 19.68 16.37
N PRO A 22 -20.21 19.10 17.04
CA PRO A 22 -19.99 18.03 18.00
C PRO A 22 -19.38 16.83 17.27
N THR A 23 -18.09 16.64 17.43
CA THR A 23 -17.25 15.65 16.74
C THR A 23 -16.31 15.01 17.75
N SER A 24 -15.89 13.77 17.48
CA SER A 24 -14.90 13.11 18.32
C SER A 24 -13.57 13.84 18.25
N SER A 25 -12.77 13.74 19.31
CA SER A 25 -11.40 14.28 19.32
C SER A 25 -10.57 13.71 18.16
N VAL A 26 -10.78 12.44 17.82
CA VAL A 26 -10.11 11.74 16.71
C VAL A 26 -10.53 12.33 15.35
N GLN A 27 -11.83 12.50 15.11
CA GLN A 27 -12.35 13.11 13.87
C GLN A 27 -11.74 14.48 13.63
N LYS A 28 -11.75 15.33 14.67
CA LYS A 28 -11.17 16.67 14.60
C LYS A 28 -9.67 16.62 14.30
N ARG A 29 -8.95 15.65 14.86
CA ARG A 29 -7.52 15.46 14.60
C ARG A 29 -7.24 15.06 13.15
N VAL A 30 -7.95 14.06 12.62
CA VAL A 30 -7.78 13.66 11.22
C VAL A 30 -8.17 14.79 10.26
N ALA A 31 -9.30 15.45 10.52
CA ALA A 31 -9.76 16.59 9.73
C ALA A 31 -8.73 17.73 9.69
N THR A 32 -8.12 18.04 10.84
CA THR A 32 -7.04 19.04 10.95
C THR A 32 -5.82 18.63 10.10
N LEU A 33 -5.46 17.35 10.12
CA LEU A 33 -4.34 16.84 9.33
C LEU A 33 -4.60 16.97 7.82
N VAL A 34 -5.80 16.60 7.36
CA VAL A 34 -6.25 16.82 5.97
C VAL A 34 -6.19 18.29 5.58
N ALA A 35 -6.80 19.16 6.38
CA ALA A 35 -6.84 20.59 6.10
C ALA A 35 -5.41 21.16 6.00
N SER A 36 -4.54 20.83 6.94
CA SER A 36 -3.14 21.29 6.94
C SER A 36 -2.36 20.84 5.70
N CYS A 37 -2.63 19.64 5.16
CA CYS A 37 -2.01 19.16 3.94
C CYS A 37 -2.55 19.87 2.69
N ILE A 38 -3.88 20.03 2.59
CA ILE A 38 -4.48 20.64 1.40
C ILE A 38 -4.10 22.11 1.29
N GLU A 39 -4.08 22.83 2.41
CA GLU A 39 -3.74 24.24 2.43
C GLU A 39 -2.24 24.48 2.18
N LEU A 40 -1.39 23.59 2.71
CA LEU A 40 0.06 23.68 2.79
C LEU A 40 0.57 25.13 2.83
N PRO A 41 0.75 25.71 4.04
CA PRO A 41 1.24 27.07 4.14
C PRO A 41 2.56 27.21 3.38
N LYS A 42 2.80 28.39 2.80
CA LYS A 42 3.97 28.67 1.94
C LYS A 42 5.34 28.52 2.64
N SER A 43 5.42 28.16 3.92
CA SER A 43 6.61 28.37 4.76
C SER A 43 7.12 27.17 5.57
N SER A 44 6.68 25.93 5.36
CA SER A 44 7.26 24.76 6.06
C SER A 44 8.57 24.22 5.46
N LEU A 45 9.12 24.87 4.43
CA LEU A 45 10.45 24.53 3.90
C LEU A 45 11.55 24.63 4.96
N GLY A 46 11.40 25.52 5.94
CA GLY A 46 12.30 25.61 7.09
C GLY A 46 12.34 24.32 7.91
N SER A 47 11.18 23.71 8.18
CA SER A 47 11.08 22.43 8.89
C SER A 47 11.77 21.30 8.14
N LEU A 48 11.60 21.22 6.81
CA LEU A 48 12.30 20.23 5.99
C LEU A 48 13.82 20.44 6.00
N LYS A 49 14.28 21.68 5.83
CA LYS A 49 15.73 22.02 5.90
C LYS A 49 16.32 21.64 7.25
N TRP A 50 15.60 21.96 8.33
CA TRP A 50 16.01 21.63 9.69
C TRP A 50 16.06 20.12 9.91
N PHE A 51 15.01 19.39 9.53
CA PHE A 51 14.97 17.92 9.59
C PHE A 51 16.15 17.30 8.84
N MET A 52 16.37 17.71 7.59
CA MET A 52 17.48 17.19 6.79
C MET A 52 18.83 17.47 7.47
N ALA A 53 19.04 18.67 8.03
CA ALA A 53 20.28 19.00 8.74
C ALA A 53 20.46 18.19 10.04
N GLU A 54 19.39 17.97 10.80
CA GLU A 54 19.38 17.15 12.02
C GLU A 54 19.79 15.70 11.73
N HIS A 55 19.33 15.16 10.61
CA HIS A 55 19.70 13.82 10.11
C HIS A 55 20.95 13.83 9.23
N TYR A 56 21.86 14.77 9.50
CA TYR A 56 23.18 14.85 8.89
C TYR A 56 23.15 14.94 7.36
N LEU A 57 22.12 15.54 6.78
CA LEU A 57 21.97 15.73 5.34
C LEU A 57 21.69 17.20 5.02
N PRO A 58 22.58 18.15 5.38
CA PRO A 58 22.38 19.57 5.07
C PRO A 58 22.44 19.77 3.55
N TRP A 59 21.32 19.65 2.84
CA TRP A 59 21.29 19.72 1.38
C TRP A 59 21.14 21.18 0.90
N PRO A 60 21.88 21.63 -0.12
CA PRO A 60 22.71 20.86 -1.05
C PRO A 60 24.20 20.79 -0.68
N GLU A 61 24.54 20.97 0.60
CA GLU A 61 25.90 20.72 1.09
C GLU A 61 26.14 19.22 1.27
N THR A 62 27.41 18.84 1.38
CA THR A 62 27.80 17.44 1.56
C THR A 62 27.85 17.10 3.05
N SER A 63 27.34 15.91 3.38
CA SER A 63 27.46 15.36 4.73
C SER A 63 28.86 14.86 5.00
N ARG A 64 29.28 14.96 6.27
CA ARG A 64 30.48 14.27 6.77
C ARG A 64 30.16 12.90 7.37
N LYS A 65 28.88 12.57 7.58
CA LYS A 65 28.46 11.30 8.17
C LYS A 65 28.46 10.20 7.11
N ASP A 66 28.63 8.96 7.54
CA ASP A 66 28.52 7.82 6.64
C ASP A 66 27.10 7.74 6.05
N LEU A 67 27.00 7.54 4.74
CA LEU A 67 25.73 7.45 4.04
C LEU A 67 24.87 6.30 4.55
N LEU A 68 25.49 5.18 4.96
CA LEU A 68 24.75 4.07 5.54
C LEU A 68 24.10 4.47 6.86
N ASP A 69 24.79 5.27 7.68
CA ASP A 69 24.24 5.78 8.93
C ASP A 69 23.02 6.68 8.67
N ILE A 70 23.08 7.56 7.65
CA ILE A 70 21.94 8.41 7.27
C ILE A 70 20.75 7.56 6.79
N LEU A 71 20.98 6.54 5.96
CA LEU A 71 19.93 5.65 5.47
C LEU A 71 19.27 4.86 6.60
N LEU A 72 20.06 4.36 7.54
CA LEU A 72 19.55 3.60 8.68
C LEU A 72 18.86 4.51 9.70
N ASP A 73 19.33 5.73 9.92
CA ASP A 73 18.66 6.74 10.75
C ASP A 73 17.27 7.06 10.22
N LEU A 74 17.16 7.42 8.94
CA LEU A 74 15.88 7.72 8.31
C LEU A 74 14.94 6.50 8.29
N SER A 75 15.48 5.31 8.03
CA SER A 75 14.69 4.07 8.05
C SER A 75 14.23 3.70 9.45
N GLY A 76 15.11 3.78 10.44
CA GLY A 76 14.91 3.28 11.79
C GLY A 76 14.27 4.26 12.77
N ASN A 77 14.28 5.56 12.48
CA ASN A 77 13.58 6.55 13.31
C ASN A 77 12.30 7.10 12.66
N TYR A 78 12.19 7.01 11.32
CA TYR A 78 11.09 7.63 10.58
C TYR A 78 10.44 6.70 9.56
N ASN A 79 10.73 5.40 9.59
CA ASN A 79 10.19 4.42 8.64
C ASN A 79 10.37 4.87 7.17
N PHE A 80 11.45 5.62 6.89
CA PHE A 80 11.66 6.27 5.61
C PHE A 80 12.72 5.52 4.81
N HIS A 81 12.26 4.54 4.04
CA HIS A 81 13.12 3.61 3.30
C HIS A 81 13.49 4.18 1.92
N LEU A 82 14.73 4.65 1.76
CA LEU A 82 15.16 5.32 0.54
C LEU A 82 15.66 4.39 -0.56
N TRP A 83 16.56 3.46 -0.24
CA TRP A 83 17.16 2.51 -1.19
C TRP A 83 16.78 1.07 -0.86
N PHE A 84 16.85 0.73 0.42
CA PHE A 84 16.40 -0.52 0.97
C PHE A 84 15.49 -0.24 2.18
N GLN A 85 14.70 -1.23 2.54
CA GLN A 85 13.86 -1.24 3.72
C GLN A 85 14.34 -2.30 4.69
N ILE A 86 14.25 -1.98 5.97
CA ILE A 86 14.40 -2.93 7.08
C ILE A 86 13.06 -2.94 7.79
N ARG A 87 12.41 -4.11 7.83
CA ARG A 87 11.11 -4.30 8.46
C ARG A 87 11.15 -5.52 9.36
N VAL A 88 10.37 -5.52 10.42
CA VAL A 88 10.13 -6.73 11.22
C VAL A 88 8.86 -7.36 10.69
N ASP A 89 8.94 -8.63 10.31
CA ASP A 89 7.80 -9.38 9.79
C ASP A 89 7.54 -10.63 10.65
N GLN A 90 6.31 -11.14 10.60
CA GLN A 90 5.99 -12.45 11.17
C GLN A 90 6.69 -13.52 10.35
N SER A 91 7.39 -14.44 11.03
CA SER A 91 7.84 -15.64 10.36
C SER A 91 6.61 -16.43 9.90
N ARG A 92 6.50 -16.66 8.58
CA ARG A 92 5.41 -17.48 8.00
C ARG A 92 5.56 -18.97 8.32
N ASP A 93 6.74 -19.39 8.79
CA ASP A 93 7.00 -20.77 9.18
C ASP A 93 6.35 -21.07 10.54
N ARG A 94 5.05 -21.42 10.52
CA ARG A 94 4.28 -21.81 11.70
C ARG A 94 4.87 -23.02 12.45
N SER A 95 5.79 -23.77 11.83
CA SER A 95 6.37 -24.98 12.43
C SER A 95 7.48 -24.68 13.46
N LYS A 96 8.02 -23.45 13.46
CA LYS A 96 9.04 -23.00 14.40
C LYS A 96 8.53 -21.75 15.11
N THR A 97 8.90 -21.62 16.38
CA THR A 97 8.56 -20.50 17.27
C THR A 97 8.38 -19.19 16.49
N GLU A 98 7.21 -18.55 16.65
CA GLU A 98 6.76 -17.30 16.00
C GLU A 98 7.64 -16.09 16.35
N GLU A 99 8.96 -16.24 16.23
CA GLU A 99 9.88 -15.16 16.50
C GLU A 99 9.79 -14.13 15.38
N PRO A 100 9.70 -12.83 15.72
CA PRO A 100 9.83 -11.77 14.73
C PRO A 100 11.07 -12.01 13.88
N LEU A 101 10.89 -12.00 12.56
CA LEU A 101 11.99 -12.13 11.62
C LEU A 101 12.27 -10.77 11.02
N LEU A 102 13.49 -10.27 11.23
CA LEU A 102 13.94 -9.09 10.53
C LEU A 102 14.02 -9.42 9.03
N LYS A 103 13.40 -8.58 8.20
CA LYS A 103 13.49 -8.63 6.75
C LYS A 103 14.21 -7.40 6.24
N MET A 104 15.18 -7.61 5.35
CA MET A 104 15.87 -6.56 4.62
C MET A 104 15.60 -6.75 3.13
N GLY A 105 15.21 -5.71 2.43
CA GLY A 105 14.87 -5.84 1.02
C GLY A 105 14.87 -4.52 0.26
N PRO A 106 14.63 -4.55 -1.05
CA PRO A 106 14.49 -3.34 -1.84
C PRO A 106 13.32 -2.49 -1.33
N SER A 107 13.54 -1.17 -1.23
CA SER A 107 12.42 -0.25 -0.93
C SER A 107 11.49 -0.15 -2.14
N SER A 108 10.18 -0.17 -1.90
CA SER A 108 9.18 0.08 -2.95
C SER A 108 9.32 1.47 -3.54
N THR A 109 9.61 2.48 -2.71
CA THR A 109 9.81 3.86 -3.18
C THR A 109 11.04 3.95 -4.08
N PHE A 110 12.08 3.15 -3.82
CA PHE A 110 13.27 3.10 -4.65
C PHE A 110 12.98 2.60 -6.08
N ARG A 111 12.05 1.64 -6.25
CA ARG A 111 11.62 1.20 -7.59
C ARG A 111 11.00 2.35 -8.39
N VAL A 112 10.12 3.10 -7.74
CA VAL A 112 9.47 4.28 -8.34
C VAL A 112 10.53 5.34 -8.70
N TRP A 113 11.53 5.54 -7.85
CA TRP A 113 12.65 6.45 -8.13
C TRP A 113 13.46 6.05 -9.35
N ILE A 114 13.83 4.77 -9.44
CA ILE A 114 14.59 4.25 -10.58
C ILE A 114 13.78 4.41 -11.86
N ALA A 115 12.47 4.15 -11.82
CA ALA A 115 11.58 4.40 -12.95
C ALA A 115 11.56 5.90 -13.33
N LEU A 116 11.45 6.81 -12.36
CA LEU A 116 11.48 8.25 -12.59
C LEU A 116 12.81 8.70 -13.22
N ILE A 117 13.95 8.28 -12.67
CA ILE A 117 15.27 8.61 -13.24
C ILE A 117 15.41 8.02 -14.66
N ARG A 118 14.98 6.78 -14.89
CA ARG A 118 15.00 6.15 -16.22
C ARG A 118 14.20 6.96 -17.23
N THR A 119 13.00 7.38 -16.86
CA THR A 119 12.09 8.12 -17.74
C THR A 119 12.56 9.54 -18.01
N PHE A 120 13.12 10.22 -17.00
CA PHE A 120 13.39 11.66 -17.09
C PHE A 120 14.87 12.03 -16.98
N GLY A 121 15.61 11.43 -16.04
CA GLY A 121 16.96 11.87 -15.66
C GLY A 121 18.12 11.33 -16.51
N ILE A 122 17.99 10.15 -17.13
CA ILE A 122 19.05 9.56 -17.96
C ILE A 122 18.75 9.59 -19.46
N GLN A 123 17.69 10.30 -19.86
CA GLN A 123 17.39 10.50 -21.28
C GLN A 123 18.53 11.29 -21.96
N PRO A 124 18.73 11.12 -23.28
CA PRO A 124 19.71 11.89 -24.02
C PRO A 124 19.54 13.40 -23.75
N ARG A 125 20.66 14.09 -23.52
CA ARG A 125 20.66 15.53 -23.23
C ARG A 125 19.94 16.30 -24.34
N GLY A 126 19.04 17.21 -23.95
CA GLY A 126 18.27 18.05 -24.87
C GLY A 126 16.91 17.49 -25.28
N THR A 127 16.59 16.25 -24.90
CA THR A 127 15.23 15.71 -25.00
C THR A 127 14.28 16.46 -24.05
N THR A 128 13.00 16.54 -24.39
CA THR A 128 11.97 17.19 -23.56
C THR A 128 11.99 16.68 -22.12
N GLN A 129 12.08 15.36 -21.94
CA GLN A 129 12.12 14.71 -20.62
C GLN A 129 13.37 15.09 -19.83
N SER A 130 14.56 15.10 -20.46
CA SER A 130 15.80 15.52 -19.80
C SER A 130 15.75 16.99 -19.38
N LEU A 131 15.20 17.87 -20.22
CA LEU A 131 15.07 19.29 -19.92
C LEU A 131 14.07 19.55 -18.78
N GLN A 132 12.96 18.80 -18.72
CA GLN A 132 12.01 18.84 -17.61
C GLN A 132 12.67 18.40 -16.30
N TYR A 133 13.45 17.31 -16.32
CA TYR A 133 14.20 16.84 -15.16
C TYR A 133 15.22 17.88 -14.66
N GLN A 134 16.01 18.44 -15.56
CA GLN A 134 16.99 19.48 -15.22
C GLN A 134 16.33 20.73 -14.64
N LYS A 135 15.21 21.17 -15.22
CA LYS A 135 14.39 22.27 -14.67
C LYS A 135 13.91 21.95 -13.27
N TYR A 136 13.40 20.73 -13.04
CA TYR A 136 12.97 20.27 -11.72
C TYR A 136 14.11 20.34 -10.70
N VAL A 137 15.27 19.75 -11.00
CA VAL A 137 16.42 19.72 -10.07
C VAL A 137 16.95 21.13 -9.78
N ARG A 138 17.08 22.01 -10.78
CA ARG A 138 17.45 23.41 -10.56
C ARG A 138 16.47 24.14 -9.66
N ASN A 139 15.17 23.92 -9.85
CA ASN A 139 14.16 24.51 -8.98
C ASN A 139 14.34 24.04 -7.53
N MET A 140 14.60 22.74 -7.30
CA MET A 140 14.87 22.24 -5.95
C MET A 140 16.11 22.88 -5.35
N LEU A 141 17.21 22.95 -6.11
CA LEU A 141 18.47 23.55 -5.66
C LEU A 141 18.27 25.03 -5.28
N ARG A 142 17.53 25.80 -6.07
CA ARG A 142 17.22 27.21 -5.76
C ARG A 142 16.33 27.36 -4.53
N LEU A 143 15.38 26.45 -4.30
CA LEU A 143 14.56 26.46 -3.07
C LEU A 143 15.42 26.21 -1.82
N PHE A 144 16.55 25.51 -1.98
CA PHE A 144 17.56 25.32 -0.95
C PHE A 144 18.75 26.27 -1.11
N ASP A 145 18.46 27.49 -1.56
CA ASP A 145 19.37 28.64 -1.55
C ASP A 145 20.66 28.47 -2.38
N ALA A 146 20.71 27.50 -3.30
CA ALA A 146 21.80 27.41 -4.27
C ALA A 146 21.73 28.59 -5.26
N THR A 147 22.86 29.25 -5.49
CA THR A 147 23.00 30.24 -6.57
C THR A 147 22.87 29.56 -7.93
N GLU A 148 22.57 30.31 -8.98
CA GLU A 148 22.42 29.76 -10.33
C GLU A 148 23.66 28.99 -10.80
N SER A 149 24.84 29.59 -10.63
CA SER A 149 26.11 28.96 -10.99
C SER A 149 26.37 27.67 -10.21
N ARG A 150 26.03 27.66 -8.92
CA ARG A 150 26.19 26.48 -8.08
C ARG A 150 25.17 25.41 -8.42
N ALA A 151 23.95 25.79 -8.76
CA ALA A 151 22.89 24.86 -9.15
C ALA A 151 23.26 24.10 -10.44
N ASP A 152 23.86 24.77 -11.43
CA ASP A 152 24.32 24.11 -12.66
C ASP A 152 25.48 23.13 -12.42
N GLU A 153 26.42 23.49 -11.55
CA GLU A 153 27.51 22.59 -11.14
C GLU A 153 26.96 21.33 -10.46
N LEU A 154 26.11 21.51 -9.44
CA LEU A 154 25.51 20.41 -8.67
C LEU A 154 24.58 19.54 -9.52
N LEU A 155 23.86 20.13 -10.48
CA LEU A 155 23.02 19.40 -11.41
C LEU A 155 23.81 18.36 -12.18
N SER A 156 24.99 18.72 -12.73
CA SER A 156 25.81 17.77 -13.47
C SER A 156 26.28 16.60 -12.59
N THR A 157 26.65 16.88 -11.33
CA THR A 157 27.03 15.84 -10.37
C THR A 157 25.87 14.92 -10.03
N ILE A 158 24.67 15.48 -9.82
CA ILE A 158 23.45 14.71 -9.53
C ILE A 158 23.06 13.84 -10.73
N GLU A 159 23.11 14.36 -11.96
CA GLU A 159 22.81 13.60 -13.17
C GLU A 159 23.74 12.39 -13.33
N GLU A 160 25.05 12.61 -13.15
CA GLU A 160 26.05 11.55 -13.27
C GLU A 160 25.83 10.47 -12.21
N MET A 161 25.61 10.88 -10.96
CA MET A 161 25.37 9.94 -9.87
C MET A 161 24.06 9.17 -10.05
N ASN A 162 23.01 9.82 -10.56
CA ASN A 162 21.75 9.14 -10.87
C ASN A 162 21.92 8.12 -11.98
N ARG A 163 22.71 8.42 -13.02
CA ARG A 163 23.04 7.46 -14.08
C ARG A 163 23.78 6.26 -13.52
N LEU A 164 24.80 6.49 -12.68
CA LEU A 164 25.56 5.42 -12.03
C LEU A 164 24.67 4.58 -11.11
N THR A 165 23.80 5.21 -10.32
CA THR A 165 22.85 4.53 -9.43
C THR A 165 21.90 3.62 -10.20
N VAL A 166 21.33 4.09 -11.32
CA VAL A 166 20.46 3.27 -12.17
C VAL A 166 21.23 2.15 -12.86
N ALA A 167 22.46 2.41 -13.33
CA ALA A 167 23.28 1.39 -13.99
C ALA A 167 23.69 0.27 -13.03
N VAL A 168 24.01 0.60 -11.77
CA VAL A 168 24.51 -0.35 -10.77
C VAL A 168 23.38 -1.04 -10.01
N LEU A 169 22.38 -0.29 -9.53
CA LEU A 169 21.29 -0.85 -8.72
C LEU A 169 20.09 -1.28 -9.56
N GLY A 170 19.88 -0.67 -10.73
CA GLY A 170 18.73 -0.95 -11.58
C GLY A 170 18.62 -2.40 -12.07
N PRO A 171 19.71 -3.11 -12.44
CA PRO A 171 19.64 -4.52 -12.80
C PRO A 171 19.24 -5.40 -11.62
N ALA A 172 19.78 -5.15 -10.43
CA ALA A 172 19.40 -5.89 -9.22
C ALA A 172 17.89 -5.73 -8.94
N MET A 173 17.33 -4.55 -9.19
CA MET A 173 15.90 -4.27 -8.95
C MET A 173 14.95 -4.87 -10.01
N ALA A 174 15.46 -5.27 -11.18
CA ALA A 174 14.66 -5.70 -12.32
C ALA A 174 14.31 -7.19 -12.32
N ASP A 175 14.98 -7.99 -11.49
CA ASP A 175 14.74 -9.44 -11.41
C ASP A 175 13.62 -9.75 -10.38
N PRO A 176 12.43 -10.19 -10.84
CA PRO A 176 11.32 -10.54 -9.96
C PRO A 176 11.50 -11.92 -9.31
N GLU A 177 12.41 -12.78 -9.80
CA GLU A 177 12.74 -14.07 -9.18
C GLU A 177 13.66 -13.84 -7.97
N GLN A 178 13.11 -13.17 -6.97
CA GLN A 178 13.85 -12.69 -5.81
C GLN A 178 14.38 -13.88 -5.00
N ARG A 179 15.69 -14.11 -5.09
CA ARG A 179 16.41 -14.94 -4.13
C ARG A 179 16.25 -14.32 -2.75
N THR A 180 15.44 -15.00 -1.95
CA THR A 180 15.30 -14.71 -0.53
C THR A 180 16.27 -15.61 0.23
N LEU A 181 17.19 -15.01 0.99
CA LEU A 181 18.15 -15.73 1.79
C LEU A 181 17.90 -15.50 3.27
N ARG A 182 17.81 -16.56 4.07
CA ARG A 182 17.80 -16.46 5.54
C ARG A 182 19.21 -16.71 6.06
N MET A 183 19.81 -15.71 6.71
CA MET A 183 21.17 -15.81 7.22
C MET A 183 21.35 -15.04 8.53
N SER A 184 22.36 -15.38 9.32
CA SER A 184 22.71 -14.61 10.52
C SER A 184 23.48 -13.33 10.14
N VAL A 185 23.42 -12.30 10.99
CA VAL A 185 24.19 -11.06 10.82
C VAL A 185 25.70 -11.34 10.70
N ARG A 186 26.20 -12.41 11.33
CA ARG A 186 27.58 -12.89 11.19
C ARG A 186 28.00 -13.07 9.73
N ASN A 187 27.08 -13.55 8.89
CA ASN A 187 27.35 -13.86 7.49
C ASN A 187 27.18 -12.65 6.55
N PHE A 188 26.75 -11.49 7.07
CA PHE A 188 26.54 -10.29 6.24
C PHE A 188 27.83 -9.83 5.56
N THR A 189 28.95 -9.86 6.29
CA THR A 189 30.25 -9.42 5.76
C THR A 189 30.67 -10.22 4.55
N ASP A 190 30.48 -11.54 4.56
CA ASP A 190 30.98 -12.39 3.48
C ASP A 190 30.01 -12.44 2.30
N ILE A 191 28.70 -12.34 2.56
CA ILE A 191 27.67 -12.63 1.55
C ILE A 191 27.01 -11.36 1.00
N LEU A 192 26.69 -10.38 1.85
CA LEU A 192 25.85 -9.24 1.47
C LEU A 192 26.66 -7.98 1.28
N THR A 193 27.53 -7.69 2.23
CA THR A 193 28.23 -6.42 2.32
C THR A 193 29.71 -6.65 2.56
N PRO A 194 30.45 -7.19 1.56
CA PRO A 194 31.91 -7.35 1.63
C PRO A 194 32.49 -6.07 2.18
N GLY A 195 33.20 -6.11 3.31
CA GLY A 195 33.90 -5.02 4.00
C GLY A 195 33.08 -4.09 4.92
N ILE A 196 31.83 -4.41 5.24
CA ILE A 196 31.19 -3.95 6.48
C ILE A 196 31.21 -5.15 7.43
N SER A 197 31.88 -5.02 8.57
CA SER A 197 32.01 -6.13 9.52
C SER A 197 30.66 -6.45 10.16
N ALA A 198 30.44 -7.73 10.52
CA ALA A 198 29.24 -8.15 11.24
C ALA A 198 29.09 -7.37 12.57
N SER A 199 30.20 -7.06 13.25
CA SER A 199 30.19 -6.23 14.46
C SER A 199 29.69 -4.80 14.19
N ARG A 200 30.04 -4.20 13.04
CA ARG A 200 29.51 -2.89 12.65
C ARG A 200 28.02 -2.98 12.35
N TRP A 201 27.56 -4.01 11.64
CA TRP A 201 26.12 -4.23 11.43
C TRP A 201 25.34 -4.39 12.73
N VAL A 202 25.84 -5.19 13.68
CA VAL A 202 25.22 -5.34 15.00
C VAL A 202 25.15 -4.00 15.72
N LEU A 203 26.21 -3.19 15.67
CA LEU A 203 26.21 -1.86 16.28
C LEU A 203 25.17 -0.95 15.62
N LEU A 204 25.15 -0.89 14.28
CA LEU A 204 24.20 -0.07 13.51
C LEU A 204 22.75 -0.47 13.75
N LEU A 205 22.45 -1.76 13.73
CA LEU A 205 21.09 -2.25 13.98
C LEU A 205 20.64 -1.92 15.41
N ASN A 206 21.52 -2.07 16.41
CA ASN A 206 21.21 -1.68 17.79
C ASN A 206 21.14 -0.16 18.01
N GLU A 207 21.81 0.64 17.17
CA GLU A 207 21.79 2.10 17.25
C GLU A 207 20.48 2.67 16.68
N TYR A 208 19.99 2.10 15.58
CA TYR A 208 18.88 2.66 14.81
C TYR A 208 17.56 1.92 14.94
N PHE A 209 17.54 0.71 15.50
CA PHE A 209 16.33 -0.10 15.64
C PHE A 209 16.17 -0.57 17.09
N ILE A 210 15.03 -0.26 17.72
CA ILE A 210 14.73 -0.63 19.09
C ILE A 210 14.04 -2.00 19.07
N TRP A 211 14.81 -3.07 18.96
CA TRP A 211 14.26 -4.42 19.14
C TRP A 211 14.24 -4.77 20.63
N ALA A 212 13.12 -5.35 21.09
CA ALA A 212 12.95 -5.93 22.43
C ALA A 212 14.11 -6.84 22.88
N GLY A 213 14.87 -7.42 21.95
CA GLY A 213 16.19 -8.00 22.20
C GLY A 213 17.28 -7.22 21.47
N ARG A 214 18.47 -7.08 22.08
CA ARG A 214 19.62 -6.53 21.35
C ARG A 214 19.98 -7.44 20.19
N PHE A 215 20.20 -6.86 19.01
CA PHE A 215 20.77 -7.58 17.87
C PHE A 215 22.13 -8.16 18.25
N SER A 216 22.40 -9.36 17.75
CA SER A 216 23.68 -10.05 17.91
C SER A 216 24.15 -10.58 16.56
N ALA A 217 25.38 -11.09 16.50
CA ALA A 217 25.88 -11.73 15.29
C ALA A 217 25.04 -12.96 14.88
N GLU A 218 24.33 -13.59 15.82
CA GLU A 218 23.49 -14.76 15.55
C GLU A 218 22.07 -14.41 15.16
N THR A 219 21.68 -13.13 15.23
CA THR A 219 20.33 -12.71 14.84
C THR A 219 20.08 -13.08 13.39
N MET A 220 19.03 -13.87 13.15
CA MET A 220 18.64 -14.31 11.82
C MET A 220 17.88 -13.19 11.11
N VAL A 221 18.27 -12.93 9.87
CA VAL A 221 17.66 -11.93 8.99
C VAL A 221 17.32 -12.60 7.67
N GLN A 222 16.12 -12.33 7.17
CA GLN A 222 15.71 -12.69 5.83
C GLN A 222 16.03 -11.53 4.89
N VAL A 223 16.87 -11.78 3.90
CA VAL A 223 17.32 -10.79 2.93
C VAL A 223 16.72 -11.10 1.56
N GLU A 224 15.86 -10.20 1.13
CA GLU A 224 15.29 -10.15 -0.21
C GLU A 224 16.30 -9.46 -1.12
N ASN A 225 16.69 -10.12 -2.21
CA ASN A 225 17.61 -9.56 -3.20
C ASN A 225 18.99 -9.18 -2.64
N PRO A 226 19.83 -10.17 -2.28
CA PRO A 226 21.16 -9.94 -1.74
C PRO A 226 22.09 -9.15 -2.68
N ASP A 227 21.85 -9.22 -4.00
CA ASP A 227 22.68 -8.54 -5.00
C ASP A 227 22.51 -7.02 -4.96
N LEU A 228 21.33 -6.52 -4.58
CA LEU A 228 21.12 -5.10 -4.30
C LEU A 228 22.09 -4.59 -3.22
N PHE A 229 22.25 -5.34 -2.13
CA PHE A 229 23.12 -4.93 -1.02
C PHE A 229 24.61 -4.97 -1.40
N ARG A 230 25.03 -5.94 -2.21
CA ARG A 230 26.39 -5.98 -2.76
C ARG A 230 26.67 -4.77 -3.64
N ALA A 231 25.75 -4.45 -4.53
CA ALA A 231 25.84 -3.32 -5.44
C ALA A 231 25.83 -1.98 -4.68
N LEU A 232 25.00 -1.87 -3.62
CA LEU A 232 24.96 -0.71 -2.74
C LEU A 232 26.30 -0.49 -2.03
N VAL A 233 26.88 -1.54 -1.43
CA VAL A 233 28.16 -1.43 -0.73
C VAL A 233 29.30 -1.07 -1.68
N TYR A 234 29.26 -1.59 -2.91
CA TYR A 234 30.18 -1.17 -3.95
C TYR A 234 30.12 0.34 -4.19
N LEU A 235 28.92 0.92 -4.30
CA LEU A 235 28.75 2.37 -4.45
C LEU A 235 29.25 3.15 -3.22
N LEU A 236 28.90 2.69 -2.01
CA LEU A 236 29.31 3.34 -0.76
C LEU A 236 30.84 3.35 -0.54
N ARG A 237 31.55 2.44 -1.21
CA ARG A 237 33.02 2.30 -1.16
C ARG A 237 33.78 3.11 -2.18
N LEU A 238 33.09 3.79 -3.09
CA LEU A 238 33.75 4.66 -4.05
C LEU A 238 34.52 5.78 -3.33
N ASN A 239 35.36 6.49 -4.08
CA ASN A 239 36.19 7.56 -3.52
C ASN A 239 35.33 8.68 -2.87
N THR A 240 35.98 9.59 -2.14
CA THR A 240 35.29 10.67 -1.43
C THR A 240 34.40 11.52 -2.34
N GLU A 241 34.84 11.83 -3.56
CA GLU A 241 34.05 12.59 -4.55
C GLU A 241 32.74 11.88 -4.92
N MET A 242 32.77 10.56 -5.13
CA MET A 242 31.57 9.79 -5.41
C MET A 242 30.64 9.70 -4.20
N ARG A 243 31.19 9.61 -2.98
CA ARG A 243 30.36 9.66 -1.75
C ARG A 243 29.66 11.01 -1.57
N GLU A 244 30.35 12.09 -1.90
CA GLU A 244 29.75 13.44 -1.93
C GLU A 244 28.63 13.53 -2.98
N ALA A 245 28.87 13.02 -4.19
CA ALA A 245 27.86 12.95 -5.25
C ALA A 245 26.65 12.10 -4.87
N MET A 246 26.88 10.95 -4.22
CA MET A 246 25.82 10.08 -3.66
C MET A 246 25.00 10.81 -2.60
N THR A 247 25.65 11.60 -1.74
CA THR A 247 24.97 12.40 -0.72
C THR A 247 24.07 13.46 -1.35
N LEU A 248 24.52 14.11 -2.43
CA LEU A 248 23.72 15.08 -3.18
C LEU A 248 22.50 14.43 -3.83
N SER A 249 22.67 13.26 -4.45
CA SER A 249 21.59 12.47 -5.04
C SER A 249 20.60 12.00 -3.96
N LEU A 250 21.11 11.54 -2.81
CA LEU A 250 20.29 11.15 -1.66
C LEU A 250 19.47 12.33 -1.13
N GLY A 251 20.06 13.51 -0.99
CA GLY A 251 19.33 14.71 -0.58
C GLY A 251 18.22 15.10 -1.55
N LEU A 252 18.48 15.06 -2.87
CA LEU A 252 17.42 15.27 -3.87
C LEU A 252 16.29 14.24 -3.74
N ARG A 253 16.63 12.98 -3.42
CA ARG A 253 15.66 11.93 -3.17
C ARG A 253 14.78 12.26 -1.97
N VAL A 254 15.37 12.66 -0.83
CA VAL A 254 14.62 13.11 0.35
C VAL A 254 13.70 14.28 0.02
N VAL A 255 14.20 15.29 -0.71
CA VAL A 255 13.42 16.44 -1.15
C VAL A 255 12.24 16.03 -2.05
N THR A 256 12.43 15.06 -2.94
CA THR A 256 11.37 14.59 -3.84
C THR A 256 10.26 13.84 -3.08
N GLU A 257 10.65 13.03 -2.11
CA GLU A 257 9.74 12.18 -1.34
C GLU A 257 9.03 12.90 -0.20
N LEU A 258 9.73 13.81 0.49
CA LEU A 258 9.19 14.52 1.65
C LEU A 258 8.83 15.98 1.34
N GLY A 259 9.51 16.61 0.39
CA GLY A 259 9.41 18.05 0.20
C GLY A 259 8.05 18.53 -0.32
N TRP A 260 7.30 17.67 -1.02
CA TRP A 260 5.93 17.99 -1.39
C TRP A 260 4.99 18.16 -0.19
N MET A 261 5.30 17.53 0.96
CA MET A 261 4.58 17.69 2.23
C MET A 261 5.01 18.94 2.99
N ALA A 262 6.13 19.55 2.62
CA ALA A 262 6.71 20.69 3.32
C ALA A 262 6.59 22.01 2.53
N ASP A 263 6.50 21.97 1.20
CA ASP A 263 6.39 23.19 0.40
C ASP A 263 5.58 22.95 -0.88
N ARG A 264 4.55 23.78 -1.09
CA ARG A 264 3.67 23.71 -2.27
C ARG A 264 4.42 23.90 -3.59
N ARG A 265 5.53 24.65 -3.60
CA ARG A 265 6.38 24.84 -4.80
C ARG A 265 7.09 23.55 -5.19
N ILE A 266 7.54 22.77 -4.20
CA ILE A 266 8.11 21.43 -4.43
C ILE A 266 7.02 20.53 -4.99
N SER A 267 5.85 20.48 -4.36
CA SER A 267 4.73 19.68 -4.86
C SER A 267 4.35 20.06 -6.29
N ALA A 268 4.26 21.34 -6.61
CA ALA A 268 3.92 21.81 -7.95
C ALA A 268 4.98 21.39 -8.99
N ALA A 269 6.27 21.53 -8.67
CA ALA A 269 7.36 21.13 -9.55
C ALA A 269 7.39 19.60 -9.76
N THR A 270 7.11 18.81 -8.72
CA THR A 270 7.01 17.34 -8.84
C THR A 270 5.82 16.92 -9.71
N LEU A 271 4.65 17.56 -9.55
CA LEU A 271 3.49 17.27 -10.40
C LEU A 271 3.73 17.68 -11.86
N GLU A 272 4.37 18.82 -12.10
CA GLU A 272 4.78 19.27 -13.44
C GLU A 272 5.72 18.25 -14.10
N LEU A 273 6.73 17.76 -13.37
CA LEU A 273 7.65 16.73 -13.86
C LEU A 273 6.91 15.44 -14.24
N MET A 274 5.91 15.04 -13.46
CA MET A 274 5.11 13.84 -13.71
C MET A 274 3.99 14.04 -14.75
N GLY A 275 3.81 15.26 -15.28
CA GLY A 275 2.72 15.58 -16.20
C GLY A 275 1.33 15.49 -15.56
N LEU A 276 1.24 15.62 -14.24
CA LEU A 276 0.00 15.49 -13.48
C LEU A 276 -0.67 16.85 -13.24
N PRO A 277 -2.01 16.90 -13.18
CA PRO A 277 -2.74 18.13 -12.89
C PRO A 277 -2.51 18.57 -11.44
N SER A 278 -2.73 19.86 -11.15
CA SER A 278 -2.60 20.41 -9.79
C SER A 278 -3.56 19.78 -8.77
N SER A 279 -4.72 19.27 -9.21
CA SER A 279 -5.65 18.51 -8.37
C SER A 279 -5.06 17.23 -7.80
N ALA A 280 -4.01 16.67 -8.42
CA ALA A 280 -3.30 15.52 -7.91
C ALA A 280 -2.63 15.79 -6.56
N HIS A 281 -2.39 17.06 -6.19
CA HIS A 281 -1.90 17.43 -4.87
C HIS A 281 -2.89 17.04 -3.76
N THR A 282 -4.16 17.43 -3.90
CA THR A 282 -5.23 17.08 -2.96
C THR A 282 -5.36 15.57 -2.82
N ARG A 283 -5.32 14.85 -3.95
CA ARG A 283 -5.32 13.37 -3.95
C ARG A 283 -4.15 12.80 -3.16
N ARG A 284 -2.93 13.29 -3.40
CA ARG A 284 -1.73 12.86 -2.69
C ARG A 284 -1.83 13.12 -1.18
N CYS A 285 -2.39 14.26 -0.79
CA CYS A 285 -2.65 14.59 0.62
C CYS A 285 -3.58 13.59 1.29
N LEU A 286 -4.72 13.28 0.65
CA LEU A 286 -5.73 12.39 1.24
C LEU A 286 -5.17 10.98 1.39
N VAL A 287 -4.48 10.44 0.38
CA VAL A 287 -3.80 9.14 0.44
C VAL A 287 -2.73 9.10 1.53
N GLN A 288 -1.96 10.18 1.68
CA GLN A 288 -0.93 10.25 2.72
C GLN A 288 -1.54 10.30 4.13
N VAL A 289 -2.61 11.06 4.31
CA VAL A 289 -3.31 11.15 5.59
C VAL A 289 -3.96 9.83 5.93
N GLU A 290 -4.63 9.17 4.98
CA GLU A 290 -5.18 7.83 5.13
C GLU A 290 -4.10 6.84 5.58
N SER A 291 -2.97 6.77 4.87
CA SER A 291 -1.86 5.88 5.21
C SER A 291 -1.31 6.13 6.62
N SER A 292 -1.23 7.41 7.02
CA SER A 292 -0.64 7.83 8.29
C SER A 292 -1.60 7.65 9.47
N ALA A 293 -2.86 8.06 9.32
CA ALA A 293 -3.92 7.94 10.32
C ALA A 293 -4.46 6.50 10.43
N GLY A 294 -4.24 5.67 9.40
CA GLY A 294 -4.70 4.29 9.35
C GLY A 294 -6.20 4.20 9.59
N ILE A 295 -6.62 3.33 10.50
CA ILE A 295 -8.05 3.13 10.80
C ILE A 295 -8.75 4.38 11.33
N ALA A 296 -8.03 5.35 11.91
CA ALA A 296 -8.64 6.59 12.36
C ALA A 296 -9.14 7.47 11.21
N TRP A 297 -8.63 7.28 9.99
CA TRP A 297 -9.16 7.90 8.76
C TRP A 297 -10.66 7.66 8.60
N LEU A 298 -11.10 6.44 8.92
CA LEU A 298 -12.48 6.00 8.81
C LEU A 298 -13.45 6.81 9.68
N SER A 299 -12.94 7.46 10.72
CA SER A 299 -13.76 8.34 11.57
C SER A 299 -14.36 9.52 10.80
N LEU A 300 -13.78 9.93 9.67
CA LEU A 300 -14.32 11.02 8.83
C LEU A 300 -15.59 10.63 8.06
N PHE A 301 -15.90 9.34 7.95
CA PHE A 301 -17.01 8.86 7.14
C PHE A 301 -18.22 8.55 8.02
N PRO A 302 -19.44 8.88 7.55
CA PRO A 302 -20.65 8.45 8.24
C PRO A 302 -20.75 6.92 8.18
N ARG A 303 -21.05 6.29 9.31
CA ARG A 303 -21.25 4.83 9.35
C ARG A 303 -22.54 4.46 8.65
N ASN A 304 -22.43 3.60 7.65
CA ASN A 304 -23.57 3.02 6.99
C ASN A 304 -24.07 1.81 7.78
N ARG A 305 -25.06 2.01 8.66
CA ARG A 305 -25.69 0.91 9.43
C ARG A 305 -26.28 -0.21 8.54
N GLY A 306 -26.60 0.10 7.28
CA GLY A 306 -27.04 -0.90 6.30
C GLY A 306 -25.94 -1.82 5.75
N ALA A 307 -24.66 -1.49 5.97
CA ALA A 307 -23.53 -2.26 5.46
C ALA A 307 -23.32 -3.60 6.19
N ALA A 308 -23.67 -3.66 7.49
CA ALA A 308 -23.45 -4.86 8.31
C ALA A 308 -24.18 -6.08 7.74
N ALA A 309 -25.43 -5.92 7.33
CA ALA A 309 -26.22 -7.00 6.73
C ALA A 309 -25.59 -7.53 5.43
N LEU A 310 -25.08 -6.63 4.58
CA LEU A 310 -24.38 -7.00 3.35
C LEU A 310 -23.11 -7.82 3.65
N VAL A 311 -22.30 -7.38 4.62
CA VAL A 311 -21.07 -8.10 5.02
C VAL A 311 -21.40 -9.47 5.58
N GLU A 312 -22.42 -9.58 6.43
CA GLU A 312 -22.87 -10.86 6.98
C GLU A 312 -23.34 -11.82 5.89
N ASP A 313 -24.14 -11.33 4.93
CA ASP A 313 -24.60 -12.14 3.80
C ASP A 313 -23.45 -12.60 2.90
N VAL A 314 -22.48 -11.74 2.62
CA VAL A 314 -21.28 -12.11 1.85
C VAL A 314 -20.47 -13.17 2.59
N ARG A 315 -20.29 -13.03 3.92
CA ARG A 315 -19.62 -14.04 4.74
C ARG A 315 -20.36 -15.38 4.70
N ASP A 316 -21.67 -15.37 4.89
CA ASP A 316 -22.49 -16.58 4.91
C ASP A 316 -22.46 -17.28 3.52
N ALA A 317 -22.52 -16.51 2.43
CA ALA A 317 -22.37 -17.02 1.06
C ALA A 317 -20.96 -17.56 0.78
N LEU A 318 -19.92 -16.91 1.29
CA LEU A 318 -18.55 -17.37 1.17
C LEU A 318 -18.33 -18.70 1.88
N ILE A 319 -18.87 -18.86 3.10
CA ILE A 319 -18.85 -20.14 3.82
C ILE A 319 -19.49 -21.22 2.95
N ASP A 320 -20.65 -20.97 2.33
CA ASP A 320 -21.29 -21.94 1.44
C ASP A 320 -20.48 -22.28 0.18
N VAL A 321 -19.76 -21.31 -0.41
CA VAL A 321 -18.94 -21.54 -1.61
C VAL A 321 -17.62 -22.24 -1.28
N VAL A 322 -16.88 -21.76 -0.28
CA VAL A 322 -15.52 -22.21 0.06
C VAL A 322 -15.53 -23.51 0.87
N MET A 323 -16.45 -23.68 1.82
CA MET A 323 -16.48 -24.87 2.70
C MET A 323 -16.96 -26.13 1.99
N ARG A 324 -17.60 -26.02 0.82
CA ARG A 324 -17.88 -27.19 -0.03
C ARG A 324 -16.60 -27.87 -0.52
N HIS A 325 -15.51 -27.11 -0.62
CA HIS A 325 -14.25 -27.57 -1.23
C HIS A 325 -13.15 -27.81 -0.20
N THR A 326 -13.24 -27.20 0.98
CA THR A 326 -12.19 -27.29 2.01
C THR A 326 -12.72 -28.06 3.23
N ARG A 327 -12.11 -29.23 3.54
CA ARG A 327 -12.42 -30.01 4.77
C ARG A 327 -11.96 -29.31 6.05
N THR A 328 -11.24 -28.20 5.94
CA THR A 328 -10.75 -27.41 7.04
C THR A 328 -11.78 -26.36 7.42
N SER A 329 -12.31 -26.43 8.64
CA SER A 329 -13.14 -25.37 9.21
C SER A 329 -12.30 -24.11 9.36
N PHE A 330 -12.35 -23.22 8.37
CA PHE A 330 -11.81 -21.88 8.51
C PHE A 330 -12.75 -21.10 9.43
N ASP A 331 -12.23 -20.63 10.57
CA ASP A 331 -13.03 -19.84 11.51
C ASP A 331 -13.17 -18.42 10.96
N LEU A 332 -14.04 -18.26 9.96
CA LEU A 332 -14.45 -16.99 9.37
C LEU A 332 -15.34 -16.16 10.31
N ARG A 333 -15.40 -16.49 11.60
CA ARG A 333 -16.00 -15.61 12.62
C ARG A 333 -15.09 -14.39 12.80
N ALA A 334 -15.04 -13.53 11.79
CA ALA A 334 -14.86 -12.12 11.99
C ALA A 334 -15.90 -11.74 13.05
N ARG A 335 -15.42 -11.44 14.27
CA ARG A 335 -16.27 -10.87 15.30
C ARG A 335 -16.82 -9.59 14.70
N SER A 336 -18.08 -9.60 14.28
CA SER A 336 -18.87 -8.42 13.95
C SER A 336 -19.21 -7.66 15.24
N ASP A 337 -18.20 -7.44 16.08
CA ASP A 337 -18.32 -6.60 17.26
C ASP A 337 -18.38 -5.15 16.76
N ASP A 338 -19.49 -4.76 16.12
CA ASP A 338 -19.88 -3.37 15.83
C ASP A 338 -19.74 -2.51 17.11
N ALA A 339 -19.94 -3.15 18.27
CA ALA A 339 -19.74 -2.57 19.59
C ALA A 339 -18.30 -2.08 19.88
N GLN A 340 -17.26 -2.62 19.23
CA GLN A 340 -15.87 -2.13 19.40
C GLN A 340 -15.53 -0.97 18.46
N LEU A 341 -16.18 -0.88 17.29
CA LEU A 341 -15.99 0.28 16.43
C LEU A 341 -16.64 1.51 17.05
N ASP A 342 -17.75 1.40 17.79
CA ASP A 342 -18.38 2.52 18.52
C ASP A 342 -17.52 3.06 19.67
N ASP A 343 -16.46 2.36 20.07
CA ASP A 343 -15.55 2.81 21.09
C ASP A 343 -14.55 3.82 20.52
N GLU A 344 -14.69 5.11 20.86
CA GLU A 344 -13.69 6.14 20.54
C GLU A 344 -12.28 5.72 20.97
N SER A 345 -12.14 4.91 22.02
CA SER A 345 -10.85 4.39 22.48
C SER A 345 -10.15 3.56 21.40
N PHE A 346 -10.91 2.88 20.53
CA PHE A 346 -10.35 2.08 19.43
C PHE A 346 -9.60 2.97 18.42
N PHE A 347 -10.22 4.07 17.98
CA PHE A 347 -9.55 5.01 17.07
C PHE A 347 -8.52 5.88 17.79
N ALA A 348 -8.75 6.24 19.05
CA ALA A 348 -7.80 7.00 19.85
C ALA A 348 -6.50 6.21 20.08
N ASN A 349 -6.57 4.89 20.20
CA ASN A 349 -5.39 4.04 20.27
C ASN A 349 -4.66 3.90 18.92
N ALA A 350 -5.35 4.11 17.80
CA ALA A 350 -4.76 4.02 16.47
C ALA A 350 -3.98 5.29 16.07
N LEU A 351 -4.42 6.45 16.55
CA LEU A 351 -3.68 7.71 16.43
C LEU A 351 -2.89 7.92 17.72
N PRO A 352 -1.55 7.76 17.72
CA PRO A 352 -0.75 8.08 18.90
C PRO A 352 -1.16 9.44 19.47
N ASP A 353 -1.06 9.65 20.79
CA ASP A 353 -1.25 10.96 21.43
C ASP A 353 -0.09 11.91 21.07
N THR A 354 0.09 12.15 19.78
CA THR A 354 1.07 13.05 19.19
C THR A 354 0.49 14.44 19.11
N THR A 355 1.27 15.39 19.59
CA THR A 355 1.06 16.81 19.33
C THR A 355 1.29 17.07 17.84
N PHE A 356 0.25 17.56 17.15
CA PHE A 356 0.41 18.07 15.80
C PHE A 356 1.31 19.30 15.81
N GLY A 357 2.25 19.34 14.86
CA GLY A 357 3.16 20.44 14.71
C GLY A 357 2.51 21.64 14.00
N PRO A 358 3.25 22.74 13.83
CA PRO A 358 2.74 23.95 13.18
C PRO A 358 2.50 23.79 11.68
N SER A 359 2.98 22.70 11.06
CA SER A 359 2.75 22.37 9.66
C SER A 359 2.29 20.92 9.49
N PHE A 360 1.79 20.61 8.28
CA PHE A 360 1.48 19.22 7.91
C PHE A 360 2.74 18.34 7.98
N PHE A 361 3.87 18.82 7.47
CA PHE A 361 5.15 18.09 7.54
C PHE A 361 5.51 17.74 8.99
N ASP A 362 5.50 18.71 9.91
CA ASP A 362 5.84 18.47 11.32
C ASP A 362 4.87 17.47 11.98
N SER A 363 3.58 17.62 11.70
CA SER A 363 2.54 16.71 12.19
C SER A 363 2.74 15.28 11.68
N TRP A 364 3.06 15.14 10.40
CA TRP A 364 3.35 13.87 9.77
C TRP A 364 4.63 13.23 10.35
N MET A 365 5.71 14.00 10.50
CA MET A 365 6.97 13.53 11.09
C MET A 365 6.76 13.02 12.53
N ASN A 366 6.01 13.76 13.35
CA ASN A 366 5.68 13.35 14.72
C ASN A 366 4.87 12.05 14.75
N MET A 367 3.88 11.92 13.85
CA MET A 367 3.07 10.70 13.73
C MET A 367 3.91 9.50 13.31
N THR A 368 4.74 9.65 12.27
CA THR A 368 5.55 8.57 11.73
C THR A 368 6.58 8.08 12.75
N ASN A 369 7.26 9.00 13.44
CA ASN A 369 8.19 8.66 14.51
C ASN A 369 7.47 7.93 15.67
N SER A 370 6.33 8.45 16.11
CA SER A 370 5.59 7.83 17.23
C SER A 370 4.99 6.48 16.87
N ARG A 371 4.47 6.32 15.65
CA ARG A 371 3.93 5.04 15.18
C ARG A 371 5.04 4.00 15.09
N TRP A 372 6.23 4.40 14.62
CA TRP A 372 7.38 3.52 14.59
C TRP A 372 7.79 3.09 16.01
N GLN A 373 7.91 4.04 16.93
CA GLN A 373 8.18 3.78 18.35
C GLN A 373 7.09 2.94 19.03
N LEU A 374 5.84 3.00 18.59
CA LEU A 374 4.75 2.16 19.10
C LEU A 374 4.75 0.76 18.50
N GLN A 375 5.15 0.61 17.23
CA GLN A 375 5.24 -0.69 16.56
C GLN A 375 6.40 -1.51 17.12
N GLU A 376 7.57 -0.92 17.40
CA GLU A 376 8.77 -1.68 17.79
C GLU A 376 8.67 -2.48 19.13
N PRO A 377 8.20 -1.92 20.26
CA PRO A 377 8.05 -2.66 21.51
C PRO A 377 6.83 -3.57 21.48
N ASN A 378 5.73 -3.10 20.88
CA ASN A 378 4.51 -3.88 20.78
C ASN A 378 4.60 -4.99 19.74
N LEU A 379 5.56 -5.02 18.83
CA LEU A 379 5.78 -6.21 18.00
C LEU A 379 5.95 -7.44 18.89
N THR A 380 6.66 -7.41 20.02
CA THR A 380 6.69 -8.59 20.91
C THR A 380 5.36 -8.95 21.60
N ASN A 381 4.40 -8.02 21.74
CA ASN A 381 3.07 -8.29 22.31
C ASN A 381 2.01 -8.58 21.24
N ILE A 382 2.11 -7.93 20.09
CA ILE A 382 1.31 -8.15 18.89
C ILE A 382 1.68 -9.52 18.34
N LEU A 383 2.95 -9.89 18.27
CA LEU A 383 3.45 -11.19 17.79
C LEU A 383 3.36 -12.32 18.83
N LYS A 384 2.74 -12.10 20.00
CA LYS A 384 2.43 -13.22 20.90
C LYS A 384 1.38 -14.12 20.25
N PRO A 385 1.57 -15.45 20.22
CA PRO A 385 0.55 -16.39 19.78
C PRO A 385 -0.77 -16.13 20.54
N GLY A 386 -1.84 -15.80 19.81
CA GLY A 386 -3.16 -15.52 20.39
C GLY A 386 -3.41 -14.07 20.83
N SER A 387 -2.52 -13.12 20.53
CA SER A 387 -2.86 -11.70 20.69
C SER A 387 -3.94 -11.32 19.68
N ALA A 388 -4.97 -10.61 20.14
CA ALA A 388 -6.06 -10.14 19.28
C ALA A 388 -5.55 -9.25 18.14
N ILE A 389 -4.35 -8.65 18.24
CA ILE A 389 -3.80 -7.72 17.25
C ILE A 389 -3.03 -8.47 16.14
N SER A 390 -2.31 -9.57 16.43
CA SER A 390 -1.63 -10.39 15.40
C SER A 390 -2.64 -11.07 14.47
N GLN A 391 -3.67 -11.70 15.05
CA GLN A 391 -4.76 -12.33 14.29
C GLN A 391 -5.58 -11.28 13.52
N ARG A 392 -5.68 -10.05 14.04
CA ARG A 392 -6.32 -8.93 13.33
C ARG A 392 -5.47 -8.41 12.18
N TRP A 393 -4.14 -8.35 12.23
CA TRP A 393 -3.38 -7.63 11.19
C TRP A 393 -3.11 -8.46 9.92
N SER A 394 -2.82 -9.76 10.02
CA SER A 394 -2.63 -10.59 8.83
C SER A 394 -3.94 -11.02 8.17
N PHE A 395 -5.00 -11.16 8.97
CA PHE A 395 -6.32 -11.60 8.52
C PHE A 395 -7.25 -10.41 8.22
N HIS A 396 -7.24 -9.32 9.02
CA HIS A 396 -8.03 -8.12 8.69
C HIS A 396 -7.41 -7.26 7.60
N SER A 397 -6.12 -7.23 7.29
CA SER A 397 -5.69 -6.37 6.16
C SER A 397 -6.26 -6.83 4.81
N ALA A 398 -6.67 -8.09 4.70
CA ALA A 398 -7.38 -8.65 3.54
C ALA A 398 -8.91 -8.74 3.73
N LEU A 399 -9.42 -8.45 4.94
CA LEU A 399 -10.86 -8.55 5.30
C LEU A 399 -11.45 -7.27 5.87
N THR A 400 -10.66 -6.23 6.13
CA THR A 400 -11.18 -4.89 6.38
C THR A 400 -11.75 -4.45 5.07
N THR A 401 -13.05 -4.68 4.92
CA THR A 401 -13.85 -3.98 3.92
C THR A 401 -13.57 -2.51 4.15
N SER A 402 -12.80 -1.89 3.26
CA SER A 402 -12.58 -0.45 3.32
C SER A 402 -13.96 0.21 3.34
N ASP A 403 -14.20 1.18 4.23
CA ASP A 403 -15.49 1.91 4.24
C ASP A 403 -15.78 2.56 2.88
N GLU A 404 -14.76 2.69 2.03
CA GLU A 404 -14.86 3.09 0.63
C GLU A 404 -15.79 2.20 -0.20
N TYR A 405 -15.91 0.90 0.11
CA TYR A 405 -16.91 0.03 -0.52
C TYR A 405 -18.33 0.47 -0.18
N PHE A 406 -18.52 1.10 0.99
CA PHE A 406 -19.82 1.58 1.43
C PHE A 406 -20.14 2.99 0.94
N LEU A 407 -19.40 3.51 -0.06
CA LEU A 407 -19.65 4.79 -0.70
C LEU A 407 -20.39 4.62 -2.03
N PHE A 408 -21.19 5.62 -2.40
CA PHE A 408 -21.85 5.67 -3.70
C PHE A 408 -20.81 5.67 -4.84
N PRO A 409 -21.03 4.93 -5.94
CA PRO A 409 -22.20 4.11 -6.28
C PRO A 409 -22.05 2.63 -5.94
N LEU A 410 -21.01 2.24 -5.19
CA LEU A 410 -20.80 0.85 -4.79
C LEU A 410 -21.83 0.42 -3.74
N PHE A 411 -22.20 1.35 -2.86
CA PHE A 411 -23.24 1.15 -1.86
C PHE A 411 -23.98 2.44 -1.53
N HIS A 412 -25.28 2.34 -1.31
CA HIS A 412 -26.08 3.36 -0.63
C HIS A 412 -27.34 2.68 -0.05
N PRO A 413 -27.83 3.07 1.15
CA PRO A 413 -29.05 2.48 1.71
C PRO A 413 -30.29 2.67 0.80
N ASP A 414 -30.32 3.74 0.00
CA ASP A 414 -31.42 4.01 -0.93
C ASP A 414 -31.24 3.36 -2.33
N LEU A 415 -30.14 2.66 -2.59
CA LEU A 415 -29.95 1.92 -3.84
C LEU A 415 -30.62 0.53 -3.77
N PRO A 416 -31.04 -0.04 -4.91
CA PRO A 416 -31.54 -1.42 -4.96
C PRO A 416 -30.54 -2.42 -4.38
N LEU A 417 -31.03 -3.48 -3.73
CA LEU A 417 -30.18 -4.53 -3.17
C LEU A 417 -29.26 -5.12 -4.26
N ALA A 418 -29.77 -5.38 -5.46
CA ALA A 418 -28.95 -5.86 -6.57
C ALA A 418 -27.74 -4.96 -6.84
N THR A 419 -27.90 -3.63 -6.76
CA THR A 419 -26.80 -2.67 -6.94
C THR A 419 -25.80 -2.75 -5.80
N ASN A 420 -26.24 -2.77 -4.55
CA ASN A 420 -25.34 -2.81 -3.37
C ASN A 420 -24.51 -4.10 -3.30
N TYR A 421 -25.14 -5.25 -3.60
CA TYR A 421 -24.44 -6.54 -3.58
C TYR A 421 -23.56 -6.71 -4.81
N GLY A 422 -24.01 -6.24 -5.98
CA GLY A 422 -23.19 -6.25 -7.19
C GLY A 422 -21.99 -5.33 -7.08
N GLY A 423 -22.16 -4.14 -6.51
CA GLY A 423 -21.09 -3.17 -6.28
C GLY A 423 -20.18 -3.57 -5.11
N ALA A 424 -20.55 -3.14 -3.90
CA ALA A 424 -19.77 -3.37 -2.70
C ALA A 424 -19.62 -4.86 -2.35
N GLY A 425 -20.71 -5.64 -2.42
CA GLY A 425 -20.68 -7.07 -2.06
C GLY A 425 -19.67 -7.88 -2.87
N ARG A 426 -19.54 -7.60 -4.17
CA ARG A 426 -18.54 -8.20 -5.06
C ARG A 426 -17.11 -7.87 -4.64
N LEU A 427 -16.82 -6.61 -4.37
CA LEU A 427 -15.46 -6.18 -4.00
C LEU A 427 -15.05 -6.77 -2.65
N ILE A 428 -15.99 -6.84 -1.70
CA ILE A 428 -15.77 -7.50 -0.42
C ILE A 428 -15.42 -8.98 -0.64
N ALA A 429 -16.20 -9.70 -1.45
CA ALA A 429 -15.95 -11.10 -1.74
C ALA A 429 -14.59 -11.34 -2.44
N ASP A 430 -14.20 -10.48 -3.38
CA ASP A 430 -12.91 -10.54 -4.08
C ASP A 430 -11.74 -10.41 -3.11
N GLU A 431 -11.75 -9.39 -2.24
CA GLU A 431 -10.67 -9.20 -1.25
C GLU A 431 -10.58 -10.36 -0.25
N VAL A 432 -11.73 -10.87 0.22
CA VAL A 432 -11.73 -12.03 1.13
C VAL A 432 -11.07 -13.24 0.47
N LEU A 433 -11.51 -13.57 -0.76
CA LEU A 433 -11.00 -14.73 -1.49
C LEU A 433 -9.51 -14.58 -1.82
N ARG A 434 -9.05 -13.38 -2.16
CA ARG A 434 -7.62 -13.07 -2.33
C ARG A 434 -6.84 -13.27 -1.03
N GLY A 435 -7.37 -12.80 0.09
CA GLY A 435 -6.76 -13.00 1.41
C GLY A 435 -6.58 -14.48 1.74
N LEU A 436 -7.65 -15.26 1.63
CA LEU A 436 -7.62 -16.72 1.80
C LEU A 436 -6.60 -17.38 0.89
N PHE A 437 -6.58 -16.95 -0.38
CA PHE A 437 -5.66 -17.46 -1.37
C PHE A 437 -4.19 -17.17 -1.02
N TYR A 438 -3.87 -15.93 -0.65
CA TYR A 438 -2.51 -15.56 -0.24
C TYR A 438 -2.06 -16.33 1.00
N GLU A 439 -2.96 -16.62 1.93
CA GLU A 439 -2.65 -17.47 3.08
C GLU A 439 -2.38 -18.93 2.68
N LEU A 440 -3.18 -19.48 1.77
CA LEU A 440 -2.96 -20.84 1.25
C LEU A 440 -1.60 -20.94 0.54
N LEU A 441 -1.25 -19.98 -0.31
CA LEU A 441 0.06 -19.90 -0.96
C LEU A 441 1.22 -19.73 0.03
N ALA A 442 0.99 -18.98 1.10
CA ALA A 442 1.99 -18.71 2.13
C ALA A 442 2.24 -19.93 3.02
N SER A 443 1.28 -20.83 3.15
CA SER A 443 1.44 -22.11 3.80
C SER A 443 2.10 -23.11 2.84
N ASP A 444 2.93 -24.03 3.34
CA ASP A 444 3.47 -25.17 2.54
C ASP A 444 2.36 -26.11 1.99
N GLN A 445 1.08 -25.73 2.15
CA GLN A 445 -0.09 -26.38 1.56
C GLN A 445 -0.39 -25.89 0.14
N GLN A 446 0.63 -25.53 -0.65
CA GLN A 446 0.46 -25.24 -2.09
C GLN A 446 -0.37 -26.32 -2.80
N GLN A 447 -0.24 -27.58 -2.37
CA GLN A 447 -0.97 -28.72 -2.92
C GLN A 447 -2.50 -28.63 -2.72
N LEU A 448 -2.98 -28.08 -1.60
CA LEU A 448 -4.42 -27.83 -1.37
C LEU A 448 -4.94 -26.67 -2.24
N SER A 449 -4.08 -25.69 -2.52
CA SER A 449 -4.36 -24.60 -3.46
C SER A 449 -4.62 -25.17 -4.87
N TYR A 450 -3.82 -26.15 -5.31
CA TYR A 450 -4.00 -26.81 -6.62
C TYR A 450 -5.27 -27.66 -6.69
N ASP A 451 -5.62 -28.38 -5.62
CA ASP A 451 -6.85 -29.20 -5.57
C ASP A 451 -8.13 -28.36 -5.57
N TYR A 452 -8.11 -27.15 -5.00
CA TYR A 452 -9.24 -26.21 -5.02
C TYR A 452 -9.56 -25.69 -6.44
N ILE A 453 -8.54 -25.51 -7.28
CA ILE A 453 -8.66 -24.94 -8.63
C ILE A 453 -8.97 -25.97 -9.72
N ALA A 454 -8.61 -27.23 -9.49
CA ALA A 454 -8.96 -28.31 -10.39
C ALA A 454 -10.45 -28.66 -10.25
N HIS A 455 -11.35 -27.79 -10.72
CA HIS A 455 -12.69 -28.24 -11.10
C HIS A 455 -12.52 -29.24 -12.25
N PRO A 456 -12.91 -30.51 -12.07
CA PRO A 456 -12.91 -31.46 -13.17
C PRO A 456 -14.06 -31.09 -14.10
N ASN A 457 -13.76 -30.35 -15.17
CA ASN A 457 -14.52 -30.57 -16.39
C ASN A 457 -14.16 -31.98 -16.84
N GLU A 458 -15.02 -32.95 -16.51
CA GLU A 458 -14.88 -34.40 -16.76
C GLU A 458 -14.73 -34.78 -18.25
N SER A 459 -14.47 -33.85 -19.16
CA SER A 459 -14.46 -34.07 -20.61
C SER A 459 -13.31 -33.40 -21.38
N ALA A 460 -12.38 -32.69 -20.72
CA ALA A 460 -11.25 -32.06 -21.42
C ALA A 460 -9.95 -32.89 -21.25
N PRO A 461 -9.38 -33.48 -22.33
CA PRO A 461 -8.16 -34.25 -22.23
C PRO A 461 -6.94 -33.34 -22.05
N THR A 462 -6.15 -33.61 -21.00
CA THR A 462 -4.72 -33.24 -20.86
C THR A 462 -4.34 -31.86 -21.40
N GLN A 463 -4.86 -30.80 -20.77
CA GLN A 463 -4.22 -29.49 -20.85
C GLN A 463 -3.12 -29.38 -19.77
N PRO A 464 -2.05 -28.62 -20.04
CA PRO A 464 -1.00 -28.35 -19.05
C PRO A 464 -1.62 -27.77 -17.78
N GLN A 465 -0.95 -28.02 -16.65
CA GLN A 465 -1.30 -27.62 -15.28
C GLN A 465 -2.15 -26.33 -15.25
N PRO A 466 -3.29 -26.29 -14.52
CA PRO A 466 -4.12 -25.09 -14.44
C PRO A 466 -3.27 -23.94 -13.95
N GLU A 467 -2.87 -23.10 -14.90
CA GLU A 467 -2.06 -21.93 -14.65
C GLU A 467 -2.98 -20.96 -13.90
N TRP A 468 -2.57 -20.61 -12.68
CA TRP A 468 -3.26 -19.68 -11.80
C TRP A 468 -3.66 -18.44 -12.58
N SER A 469 -4.94 -18.27 -12.86
CA SER A 469 -5.44 -17.05 -13.48
C SER A 469 -6.20 -16.25 -12.43
N PRO A 470 -5.87 -14.95 -12.23
CA PRO A 470 -6.67 -14.02 -11.42
C PRO A 470 -8.17 -14.04 -11.72
N HIS A 471 -8.56 -14.56 -12.88
CA HIS A 471 -9.95 -14.73 -13.31
C HIS A 471 -10.73 -15.79 -12.52
N SER A 472 -10.06 -16.78 -11.90
CA SER A 472 -10.71 -17.72 -10.99
C SER A 472 -11.26 -16.97 -9.77
N VAL A 473 -10.40 -16.29 -9.03
CA VAL A 473 -10.81 -15.49 -7.87
C VAL A 473 -11.94 -14.49 -8.20
N ASP A 474 -11.86 -13.80 -9.35
CA ASP A 474 -12.91 -12.87 -9.76
C ASP A 474 -14.27 -13.56 -10.06
N THR A 475 -14.25 -14.80 -10.56
CA THR A 475 -15.46 -15.61 -10.85
C THR A 475 -16.11 -16.08 -9.56
N GLU A 476 -15.31 -16.61 -8.64
CA GLU A 476 -15.75 -17.07 -7.34
C GLU A 476 -16.31 -15.90 -6.52
N ALA A 477 -15.65 -14.73 -6.57
CA ALA A 477 -16.12 -13.51 -5.91
C ALA A 477 -17.48 -13.06 -6.43
N LEU A 478 -17.68 -13.06 -7.75
CA LEU A 478 -18.96 -12.72 -8.37
C LEU A 478 -20.06 -13.70 -7.97
N LEU A 479 -19.76 -15.01 -7.92
CA LEU A 479 -20.69 -16.03 -7.47
C LEU A 479 -21.07 -15.87 -5.99
N VAL A 480 -20.09 -15.61 -5.12
CA VAL A 480 -20.32 -15.34 -3.69
C VAL A 480 -21.24 -14.14 -3.52
N ALA A 481 -20.97 -13.03 -4.21
CA ALA A 481 -21.79 -11.84 -4.14
C ALA A 481 -23.21 -12.06 -4.67
N LEU A 482 -23.39 -12.87 -5.72
CA LEU A 482 -24.72 -13.20 -6.24
C LEU A 482 -25.53 -14.06 -5.27
N LYS A 483 -24.87 -15.02 -4.60
CA LYS A 483 -25.50 -15.82 -3.54
C LYS A 483 -25.88 -14.95 -2.35
N ALA A 484 -24.98 -14.06 -1.93
CA ALA A 484 -25.25 -13.10 -0.87
C ALA A 484 -26.46 -12.22 -1.21
N TYR A 485 -26.55 -11.72 -2.44
CA TYR A 485 -27.68 -10.96 -2.93
C TYR A 485 -29.00 -11.72 -2.76
N ARG A 486 -29.03 -13.00 -3.16
CA ARG A 486 -30.21 -13.86 -3.02
C ARG A 486 -30.58 -14.10 -1.55
N LEU A 487 -29.59 -14.29 -0.67
CA LEU A 487 -29.82 -14.40 0.78
C LEU A 487 -30.41 -13.11 1.36
N GLY A 488 -29.84 -11.97 1.01
CA GLY A 488 -30.32 -10.65 1.44
C GLY A 488 -31.74 -10.37 0.94
N PHE A 489 -32.03 -10.71 -0.32
CA PHE A 489 -33.37 -10.59 -0.90
C PHE A 489 -34.40 -11.42 -0.14
N LEU A 490 -34.08 -12.68 0.19
CA LEU A 490 -34.96 -13.55 0.99
C LEU A 490 -35.22 -13.00 2.40
N ARG A 491 -34.25 -12.33 3.03
CA ARG A 491 -34.41 -11.72 4.36
C ARG A 491 -35.31 -10.48 4.33
N HIS A 492 -35.25 -9.68 3.26
CA HIS A 492 -36.01 -8.44 3.15
C HIS A 492 -37.39 -8.61 2.50
N SER A 493 -37.56 -9.62 1.64
CA SER A 493 -38.82 -9.93 0.98
C SER A 493 -39.74 -10.74 1.91
N ASN A 494 -40.34 -10.07 2.90
CA ASN A 494 -41.53 -10.58 3.59
C ASN A 494 -42.82 -10.34 2.77
N SER A 495 -42.70 -9.81 1.54
CA SER A 495 -43.82 -9.43 0.67
C SER A 495 -44.09 -10.50 -0.39
N THR A 496 -45.32 -11.02 -0.40
CA THR A 496 -45.89 -12.04 -1.30
C THR A 496 -45.96 -11.68 -2.81
N GLU A 497 -45.20 -10.71 -3.30
CA GLU A 497 -45.15 -10.38 -4.74
C GLU A 497 -44.03 -11.18 -5.44
N GLU A 498 -44.29 -12.48 -5.58
CA GLU A 498 -43.45 -13.46 -6.28
C GLU A 498 -43.73 -13.42 -7.79
N ASN A 499 -42.72 -13.07 -8.60
CA ASN A 499 -42.27 -13.80 -9.81
C ASN A 499 -41.78 -12.96 -11.01
N ASN A 500 -42.03 -11.65 -11.08
CA ASN A 500 -41.59 -10.86 -12.25
C ASN A 500 -40.38 -9.94 -12.00
N SER A 501 -39.94 -9.76 -10.75
CA SER A 501 -38.85 -8.83 -10.39
C SER A 501 -37.43 -9.41 -10.44
N THR A 502 -37.25 -10.72 -10.63
CA THR A 502 -35.94 -11.35 -10.46
C THR A 502 -34.98 -11.18 -11.64
N VAL A 503 -35.48 -11.20 -12.88
CA VAL A 503 -34.62 -11.09 -14.09
C VAL A 503 -34.04 -9.68 -14.24
N GLU A 504 -34.83 -8.64 -13.98
CA GLU A 504 -34.36 -7.26 -14.08
C GLU A 504 -33.38 -6.92 -12.96
N GLU A 505 -33.65 -7.38 -11.74
CA GLU A 505 -32.73 -7.22 -10.62
C GLU A 505 -31.42 -8.00 -10.84
N ASP A 506 -31.45 -9.22 -11.37
CA ASP A 506 -30.23 -9.97 -11.71
C ASP A 506 -29.40 -9.23 -12.78
N ARG A 507 -30.04 -8.63 -13.80
CA ARG A 507 -29.35 -7.77 -14.78
C ARG A 507 -28.69 -6.57 -14.11
N LEU A 508 -29.40 -5.92 -13.20
CA LEU A 508 -28.89 -4.78 -12.44
C LEU A 508 -27.71 -5.19 -11.54
N PHE A 509 -27.76 -6.36 -10.92
CA PHE A 509 -26.66 -6.92 -10.13
C PHE A 509 -25.39 -7.07 -10.97
N PHE A 510 -25.49 -7.70 -12.14
CA PHE A 510 -24.34 -7.89 -13.02
C PHE A 510 -23.84 -6.56 -13.61
N PHE A 511 -24.73 -5.63 -13.93
CA PHE A 511 -24.35 -4.28 -14.36
C PHE A 511 -23.54 -3.56 -13.28
N ALA A 512 -24.06 -3.51 -12.04
CA ALA A 512 -23.38 -2.90 -10.91
C ALA A 512 -22.02 -3.57 -10.62
N SER A 513 -21.98 -4.91 -10.71
CA SER A 513 -20.76 -5.70 -10.57
C SER A 513 -19.67 -5.30 -11.55
N CYS A 514 -20.02 -5.10 -12.82
CA CYS A 514 -19.06 -4.68 -13.83
C CYS A 514 -18.72 -3.19 -13.70
N TYR A 515 -19.70 -2.36 -13.37
CA TYR A 515 -19.49 -0.93 -13.14
C TYR A 515 -18.48 -0.67 -12.03
N ALA A 516 -18.51 -1.46 -10.95
CA ALA A 516 -17.55 -1.36 -9.84
C ALA A 516 -16.08 -1.55 -10.26
N LEU A 517 -15.84 -2.21 -11.40
CA LEU A 517 -14.51 -2.45 -11.94
C LEU A 517 -14.09 -1.44 -13.02
N CYS A 518 -15.00 -0.57 -13.46
CA CYS A 518 -14.69 0.41 -14.51
C CYS A 518 -13.56 1.35 -14.06
N SER A 519 -12.41 1.24 -14.73
CA SER A 519 -11.26 2.13 -14.55
C SER A 519 -10.89 2.77 -15.89
N SER A 520 -10.47 4.04 -15.84
CA SER A 520 -9.87 4.73 -16.98
C SER A 520 -8.36 4.51 -17.08
N ASP A 521 -7.77 3.90 -16.06
CA ASP A 521 -6.32 3.80 -15.95
C ASP A 521 -5.86 2.56 -16.73
N ASP A 522 -5.07 2.79 -17.79
CA ASP A 522 -4.29 1.74 -18.48
C ASP A 522 -3.21 1.13 -17.57
N TYR A 523 -3.07 1.60 -16.32
CA TYR A 523 -2.11 1.12 -15.34
C TYR A 523 -2.61 -0.19 -14.71
N VAL A 524 -2.50 -1.25 -15.51
CA VAL A 524 -2.64 -2.63 -15.07
C VAL A 524 -1.45 -2.95 -14.18
N GLY A 525 -1.63 -2.93 -12.86
CA GLY A 525 -0.64 -3.55 -11.97
C GLY A 525 -0.50 -5.02 -12.37
N GLU A 526 0.73 -5.55 -12.41
CA GLU A 526 1.04 -6.93 -12.88
C GLU A 526 0.18 -8.02 -12.23
N LEU A 527 -0.42 -7.73 -11.08
CA LEU A 527 -1.25 -8.64 -10.28
C LEU A 527 -2.75 -8.67 -10.69
N TYR A 528 -3.26 -7.63 -11.35
CA TYR A 528 -4.68 -7.51 -11.69
C TYR A 528 -4.84 -7.56 -13.20
N GLY A 529 -5.70 -8.44 -13.72
CA GLY A 529 -6.06 -8.40 -15.14
C GLY A 529 -6.75 -7.08 -15.51
N ASP A 530 -6.76 -6.74 -16.80
CA ASP A 530 -7.54 -5.64 -17.36
C ASP A 530 -9.00 -5.66 -16.83
N ALA A 531 -9.52 -4.50 -16.41
CA ALA A 531 -10.86 -4.33 -15.85
C ALA A 531 -11.95 -4.96 -16.74
N SER A 532 -11.82 -4.84 -18.06
CA SER A 532 -12.74 -5.47 -19.01
C SER A 532 -12.74 -6.99 -18.87
N ARG A 533 -11.56 -7.61 -18.73
CA ARG A 533 -11.45 -9.06 -18.52
C ARG A 533 -11.98 -9.48 -17.15
N ARG A 534 -11.70 -8.71 -16.10
CA ARG A 534 -12.23 -8.94 -14.74
C ARG A 534 -13.76 -8.82 -14.66
N CYS A 535 -14.40 -8.07 -15.56
CA CYS A 535 -15.86 -8.07 -15.69
C CYS A 535 -16.35 -9.24 -16.56
N ASN A 536 -15.91 -9.29 -17.82
CA ASN A 536 -16.53 -10.11 -18.86
C ASN A 536 -16.31 -11.61 -18.66
N MET A 537 -15.09 -12.02 -18.26
CA MET A 537 -14.79 -13.44 -18.13
C MET A 537 -15.52 -14.10 -16.95
N PRO A 538 -15.49 -13.54 -15.73
CA PRO A 538 -16.33 -14.00 -14.62
C PRO A 538 -17.81 -14.08 -14.95
N ALA A 539 -18.36 -13.02 -15.55
CA ALA A 539 -19.77 -12.97 -15.89
C ALA A 539 -20.14 -14.08 -16.90
N ALA A 540 -19.35 -14.25 -17.97
CA ALA A 540 -19.60 -15.27 -18.99
C ALA A 540 -19.50 -16.72 -18.46
N ALA A 541 -18.73 -16.93 -17.39
CA ALA A 541 -18.59 -18.22 -16.72
C ALA A 541 -19.81 -18.62 -15.88
N LEU A 542 -20.64 -17.66 -15.45
CA LEU A 542 -21.81 -17.93 -14.61
C LEU A 542 -23.08 -18.18 -15.45
N PRO A 543 -23.79 -19.31 -15.25
CA PRO A 543 -25.03 -19.58 -15.96
C PRO A 543 -26.13 -18.56 -15.62
N GLU A 544 -26.11 -17.99 -14.41
CA GLU A 544 -27.04 -16.94 -13.97
C GLU A 544 -26.94 -15.68 -14.84
N PHE A 545 -25.73 -15.30 -15.27
CA PHE A 545 -25.55 -14.17 -16.18
C PHE A 545 -26.22 -14.45 -17.53
N ARG A 546 -26.04 -15.66 -18.08
CA ARG A 546 -26.65 -16.07 -19.35
C ARG A 546 -28.17 -16.07 -19.26
N ALA A 547 -28.72 -16.54 -18.15
CA ALA A 547 -30.15 -16.52 -17.89
C ALA A 547 -30.68 -15.09 -17.80
N ALA A 548 -30.01 -14.21 -17.05
CA ALA A 548 -30.40 -12.83 -16.88
C ALA A 548 -30.40 -12.07 -18.21
N PHE A 549 -29.37 -12.23 -19.04
CA PHE A 549 -29.22 -11.52 -20.32
C PHE A 549 -29.74 -12.28 -21.55
N GLN A 550 -30.32 -13.47 -21.37
CA GLN A 550 -30.78 -14.33 -22.46
C GLN A 550 -29.68 -14.58 -23.51
N CYS A 551 -28.45 -14.78 -23.05
CA CYS A 551 -27.35 -15.11 -23.94
C CYS A 551 -27.65 -16.46 -24.61
N GLY A 552 -27.46 -16.55 -25.93
CA GLY A 552 -27.60 -17.82 -26.67
C GLY A 552 -26.69 -18.90 -26.11
N ASN A 553 -27.00 -20.17 -26.42
CA ASN A 553 -26.11 -21.26 -26.05
C ASN A 553 -24.74 -21.01 -26.69
N GLN A 554 -23.67 -21.31 -25.97
CA GLN A 554 -22.27 -21.00 -26.31
C GLN A 554 -21.82 -21.46 -27.72
N ASN A 555 -22.61 -22.34 -28.35
CA ASN A 555 -22.41 -22.80 -29.72
C ASN A 555 -22.67 -21.71 -30.79
N ASP A 556 -23.23 -20.56 -30.43
CA ASP A 556 -23.58 -19.47 -31.35
C ASP A 556 -22.59 -18.28 -31.33
N LEU A 557 -21.44 -18.41 -30.65
CA LEU A 557 -20.46 -17.33 -30.45
C LEU A 557 -19.03 -17.67 -30.95
N ASP A 558 -18.91 -18.58 -31.92
CA ASP A 558 -17.68 -18.75 -32.73
C ASP A 558 -17.55 -17.68 -33.82
#